data_AF-A0A7S0NYR2-F1
#
_entry.id   AF-A0A7S0NYR2-F1
#
_cell.length_a   1.000
_cell.length_b   1.000
_cell.length_c   1.000
_cell.angle_alpha   90.00
_cell.angle_beta   90.00
_cell.angle_gamma   90.00
#
_symmetry.space_group_name_H-M   'P 1'
#
loop_
_entity.id
_entity.type
_entity.pdbx_description
1 polymer ?
#
loop_
_entity_poly.entity_id
_entity_poly.type
_entity_poly.pdbx_seq_one_letter_code
_entity_poly.pdbx_strand_id
1 'polypeptide(L)'
;MCQAHVREQHCSKESAAQMRRLASHERLERMISSMGYVLKGKGGQIKPMADKGTQAEVRPTLSQRLLLPAIVMLSTAILLNQVGLFVPIVMMTRNAILPKTPKSVRPKYPSCSAEMLAKEMTIVVTVKDACSQAPGFIRSLNKFAPPEVHLIYTFPNFESCARIDLKDVLARWKKVTMLPLPLRSSPMQGWVDAIPYIKTKYSMLLHNDGYALDDFFGCELLRGLKNHQANSPNASYVLAAPMLYESKADGSLAAHATQTNLRLVEDDSVQGMTVHHDHSLRRALNRGFDFKEGPQTEFVEDHGFLIETDKIRTIIDPAASFTLEYLDMIMTIRANAWNVLFVPTARLEFRITEFSWRDIPYFMYKRSESTAHGTRDYLMAKWQANFPNTCFWTYIKYTIVEQHVYSSELAGMAWKDQAALVFGFFQMAGFNRYDISKSGKKPKVVDFLDVLQRLDRGWTPSGGVNASRTLYRPPITKTRPAYVSHLNEILPYGKDAKLEADFEHEYLPFSMAKLTLPSCSTLHEEVSSLCGLIIEEEGTCSCWFNMPTFKSNSLFIRAMAKFAALIKIPSRATTFLEMTLNAARDGTTHVAPLRPLEGDSFALVACDVGQPDCSTSFAFTKSSKLKLFRGAPATVH
;
A
#
# COMPACT_ATOMS: atom_id res chain seq x y z
N MET A 1 51.23 0.79 38.56
CA MET A 1 52.40 -0.11 38.44
C MET A 1 51.85 -1.49 38.05
N CYS A 2 52.03 -2.06 36.86
CA CYS A 2 53.06 -1.89 35.84
C CYS A 2 52.48 -1.66 34.43
N GLN A 3 53.25 -0.88 33.66
CA GLN A 3 53.24 -0.67 32.21
C GLN A 3 53.53 -2.00 31.49
N ALA A 4 52.77 -2.36 30.44
CA ALA A 4 53.02 -2.10 29.02
C ALA A 4 54.28 -2.77 28.43
N HIS A 5 54.10 -3.75 27.53
CA HIS A 5 54.87 -3.81 26.29
C HIS A 5 54.18 -4.60 25.18
N VAL A 6 54.29 -4.03 23.99
CA VAL A 6 53.69 -4.38 22.69
C VAL A 6 54.55 -5.42 21.98
N ARG A 7 53.92 -6.35 21.24
CA ARG A 7 54.45 -6.81 19.95
C ARG A 7 53.35 -7.30 19.03
N GLU A 8 53.34 -6.70 17.86
CA GLU A 8 52.47 -6.94 16.70
C GLU A 8 52.75 -8.30 16.06
N GLN A 9 51.71 -8.98 15.56
CA GLN A 9 51.69 -9.53 14.20
C GLN A 9 50.27 -9.96 13.79
N HIS A 10 49.96 -9.67 12.52
CA HIS A 10 48.70 -9.78 11.82
C HIS A 10 48.04 -11.17 11.82
N CYS A 11 46.71 -11.21 11.99
CA CYS A 11 45.85 -12.12 11.23
C CYS A 11 44.46 -11.49 11.01
N SER A 12 43.83 -11.89 9.92
CA SER A 12 42.93 -11.09 9.08
C SER A 12 41.43 -11.12 9.44
N LYS A 13 40.73 -10.19 8.79
CA LYS A 13 39.29 -10.11 8.51
C LYS A 13 38.58 -11.45 8.19
N GLU A 14 37.24 -11.40 8.35
CA GLU A 14 36.15 -12.31 7.91
C GLU A 14 35.69 -13.35 8.95
N SER A 15 34.38 -13.55 9.20
CA SER A 15 33.28 -13.60 8.24
C SER A 15 31.96 -13.00 8.75
N ALA A 16 31.44 -12.08 7.93
CA ALA A 16 30.02 -11.77 7.86
C ALA A 16 29.33 -12.90 7.07
N ALA A 17 28.34 -13.55 7.66
CA ALA A 17 27.49 -14.52 6.95
C ALA A 17 26.56 -13.76 5.99
N GLN A 18 27.08 -13.57 4.78
CA GLN A 18 26.46 -12.97 3.63
C GLN A 18 25.32 -13.87 3.12
N MET A 19 24.09 -13.37 3.16
CA MET A 19 22.97 -13.94 2.40
C MET A 19 23.37 -14.01 0.92
N ARG A 20 23.52 -15.24 0.41
CA ARG A 20 23.84 -15.52 -1.00
C ARG A 20 22.69 -15.05 -1.90
N ARG A 21 22.85 -13.87 -2.51
CA ARG A 21 22.20 -13.56 -3.79
C ARG A 21 22.91 -14.38 -4.88
N LEU A 22 22.14 -15.16 -5.62
CA LEU A 22 22.61 -15.85 -6.83
C LEU A 22 23.12 -14.81 -7.84
N ALA A 23 24.42 -14.82 -8.09
CA ALA A 23 25.07 -14.05 -9.14
C ALA A 23 24.87 -14.75 -10.49
N SER A 24 23.86 -14.34 -11.26
CA SER A 24 23.67 -14.81 -12.66
C SER A 24 23.66 -13.70 -13.71
N HIS A 25 23.76 -12.42 -13.33
CA HIS A 25 23.67 -11.30 -14.28
C HIS A 25 25.02 -10.69 -14.71
N GLU A 26 26.04 -10.67 -13.84
CA GLU A 26 27.36 -10.13 -14.22
C GLU A 26 28.12 -11.02 -15.23
N ARG A 27 27.73 -12.30 -15.34
CA ARG A 27 28.30 -13.22 -16.34
C ARG A 27 27.71 -12.98 -17.74
N LEU A 28 26.50 -12.43 -17.83
CA LEU A 28 25.83 -12.12 -19.10
C LEU A 28 26.36 -10.80 -19.71
N GLU A 29 26.63 -9.79 -18.87
CA GLU A 29 27.18 -8.51 -19.34
C GLU A 29 28.63 -8.63 -19.84
N ARG A 30 29.43 -9.55 -19.28
CA ARG A 30 30.76 -9.87 -19.83
C ARG A 30 30.70 -10.62 -21.16
N MET A 31 29.67 -11.43 -21.42
CA MET A 31 29.49 -12.11 -22.70
C MET A 31 29.00 -11.16 -23.81
N ILE A 32 28.16 -10.18 -23.47
CA ILE A 32 27.61 -9.21 -24.43
C ILE A 32 28.68 -8.17 -24.84
N SER A 33 29.60 -7.84 -23.94
CA SER A 33 30.77 -6.98 -24.22
C SER A 33 31.80 -7.64 -25.15
N SER A 34 31.88 -8.99 -25.18
CA SER A 34 32.86 -9.73 -26.00
C SER A 34 32.42 -10.06 -27.43
N MET A 35 31.16 -9.82 -27.80
CA MET A 35 30.64 -10.15 -29.14
C MET A 35 30.45 -8.90 -30.01
N GLY A 36 31.56 -8.19 -30.24
CA GLY A 36 31.65 -7.19 -31.30
C GLY A 36 31.67 -7.87 -32.66
N TYR A 37 30.53 -7.91 -33.36
CA TYR A 37 30.48 -8.33 -34.75
C TYR A 37 30.47 -7.12 -35.69
N VAL A 38 31.66 -6.88 -36.23
CA VAL A 38 31.94 -6.06 -37.42
C VAL A 38 31.52 -6.87 -38.65
N LEU A 39 30.48 -6.43 -39.36
CA LEU A 39 30.18 -6.91 -40.71
C LEU A 39 31.17 -6.25 -41.69
N LYS A 40 32.24 -6.98 -42.01
CA LYS A 40 33.19 -6.64 -43.08
C LYS A 40 32.60 -7.08 -44.43
N GLY A 41 32.19 -6.12 -45.26
CA GLY A 41 31.96 -6.33 -46.69
C GLY A 41 33.28 -6.50 -47.44
N LYS A 42 33.34 -7.49 -48.34
CA LYS A 42 34.48 -7.76 -49.22
C LYS A 42 34.50 -6.76 -50.39
N GLY A 43 35.63 -6.07 -50.56
CA GLY A 43 36.13 -5.60 -51.86
C GLY A 43 35.59 -4.25 -52.36
N GLY A 44 36.50 -3.31 -52.64
CA GLY A 44 36.22 -2.12 -53.45
C GLY A 44 37.09 -0.92 -53.06
N GLN A 45 37.89 -0.44 -54.00
CA GLN A 45 38.98 0.53 -53.82
C GLN A 45 38.54 1.95 -53.41
N ILE A 46 39.47 2.66 -52.76
CA ILE A 46 39.42 4.11 -52.50
C ILE A 46 39.76 4.86 -53.79
N LYS A 47 38.92 5.83 -54.18
CA LYS A 47 39.30 6.97 -55.04
C LYS A 47 38.83 8.29 -54.42
N PRO A 48 39.56 9.40 -54.61
CA PRO A 48 39.48 10.58 -53.75
C PRO A 48 38.37 11.56 -54.15
N MET A 49 38.04 12.44 -53.20
CA MET A 49 37.14 13.60 -53.34
C MET A 49 37.43 14.41 -54.61
N ALA A 50 36.37 14.74 -55.34
CA ALA A 50 36.31 15.88 -56.24
C ALA A 50 35.04 16.66 -55.92
N ASP A 51 35.24 17.90 -55.48
CA ASP A 51 34.24 18.91 -55.22
C ASP A 51 33.90 19.60 -56.55
N LYS A 52 32.67 19.47 -57.05
CA LYS A 52 32.10 20.32 -58.11
C LYS A 52 30.57 20.32 -58.08
N GLY A 53 30.00 21.50 -57.84
CA GLY A 53 28.98 22.04 -58.73
C GLY A 53 27.52 21.77 -58.37
N THR A 54 26.88 22.83 -57.89
CA THR A 54 25.45 23.08 -57.93
C THR A 54 24.85 22.76 -59.30
N GLN A 55 23.96 21.77 -59.37
CA GLN A 55 22.86 21.72 -60.33
C GLN A 55 21.58 21.27 -59.62
N ALA A 56 20.50 21.96 -59.92
CA ALA A 56 19.18 21.76 -59.33
C ALA A 56 18.63 20.37 -59.71
N GLU A 57 18.50 19.49 -58.73
CA GLU A 57 17.79 18.22 -58.89
C GLU A 57 16.34 18.33 -58.39
N VAL A 58 15.44 18.00 -59.31
CA VAL A 58 14.01 17.75 -59.12
C VAL A 58 13.81 16.89 -57.88
N ARG A 59 12.99 17.38 -56.91
CA ARG A 59 12.58 16.58 -55.75
C ARG A 59 11.97 15.27 -56.24
N PRO A 60 12.52 14.10 -55.90
CA PRO A 60 11.84 12.85 -56.21
C PRO A 60 10.51 12.85 -55.45
N THR A 61 9.45 12.51 -56.18
CA THR A 61 8.13 12.26 -55.60
C THR A 61 8.29 11.31 -54.41
N LEU A 62 7.68 11.66 -53.28
CA LEU A 62 7.65 10.81 -52.08
C LEU A 62 7.27 9.40 -52.53
N SER A 63 8.22 8.46 -52.49
CA SER A 63 8.05 7.11 -53.01
C SER A 63 6.73 6.52 -52.53
N GLN A 64 5.86 6.10 -53.46
CA GLN A 64 4.57 5.46 -53.15
C GLN A 64 4.71 4.29 -52.16
N ARG A 65 5.91 3.70 -52.04
CA ARG A 65 6.23 2.62 -51.08
C ARG A 65 6.22 3.07 -49.61
N LEU A 66 6.40 4.35 -49.32
CA LEU A 66 6.29 4.91 -47.96
C LEU A 66 4.89 5.46 -47.66
N LEU A 67 4.08 5.71 -48.69
CA LEU A 67 2.75 6.29 -48.54
C LEU A 67 1.78 5.32 -47.85
N LEU A 68 1.77 4.04 -48.25
CA LEU A 68 0.87 3.04 -47.68
C LEU A 68 1.20 2.74 -46.19
N PRO A 69 2.46 2.51 -45.78
CA PRO A 69 2.81 2.40 -44.36
C PRO A 69 2.48 3.66 -43.56
N ALA A 70 2.71 4.86 -44.13
CA ALA A 70 2.38 6.12 -43.46
C ALA A 70 0.87 6.31 -43.27
N ILE A 71 0.05 5.96 -44.27
CA ILE A 71 -1.42 5.99 -44.18
C ILE A 71 -1.92 4.98 -43.16
N VAL A 72 -1.36 3.75 -43.12
CA VAL A 72 -1.72 2.74 -42.13
C VAL A 72 -1.34 3.19 -40.72
N MET A 73 -0.14 3.74 -40.53
CA MET A 73 0.28 4.30 -39.24
C MET A 73 -0.59 5.47 -38.81
N LEU A 74 -0.90 6.41 -39.72
CA LEU A 74 -1.76 7.55 -39.43
C LEU A 74 -3.18 7.10 -39.08
N SER A 75 -3.74 6.17 -39.85
CA SER A 75 -5.08 5.62 -39.60
C SER A 75 -5.14 4.87 -38.27
N THR A 76 -4.10 4.09 -37.95
CA THR A 76 -3.97 3.40 -36.66
C THR A 76 -3.84 4.41 -35.52
N ALA A 77 -3.02 5.45 -35.68
CA ALA A 77 -2.87 6.50 -34.66
C ALA A 77 -4.18 7.28 -34.45
N ILE A 78 -4.91 7.60 -35.53
CA ILE A 78 -6.22 8.25 -35.46
C ILE A 78 -7.23 7.33 -34.78
N LEU A 79 -7.29 6.05 -35.14
CA LEU A 79 -8.18 5.06 -34.53
C LEU A 79 -7.89 4.92 -33.03
N LEU A 80 -6.61 4.73 -32.67
CA LEU A 80 -6.16 4.66 -31.28
C LEU A 80 -6.45 5.95 -30.51
N ASN A 81 -6.38 7.12 -31.16
CA ASN A 81 -6.71 8.40 -30.55
C ASN A 81 -8.22 8.55 -30.34
N GLN A 82 -9.04 8.12 -31.31
CA GLN A 82 -10.50 8.11 -31.20
C GLN A 82 -10.99 7.21 -30.07
N VAL A 83 -10.32 6.09 -29.82
CA VAL A 83 -10.63 5.21 -28.67
C VAL A 83 -9.88 5.57 -27.38
N GLY A 84 -9.16 6.70 -27.36
CA GLY A 84 -8.46 7.19 -26.16
C GLY A 84 -7.21 6.39 -25.73
N LEU A 85 -6.73 5.45 -26.56
CA LEU A 85 -5.61 4.55 -26.26
C LEU A 85 -4.25 5.05 -26.79
N PHE A 86 -4.23 6.01 -27.72
CA PHE A 86 -2.98 6.53 -28.31
C PHE A 86 -2.00 7.04 -27.24
N VAL A 87 -2.48 7.89 -26.33
CA VAL A 87 -1.65 8.45 -25.24
C VAL A 87 -1.14 7.36 -24.30
N PRO A 88 -1.98 6.44 -23.77
CA PRO A 88 -1.49 5.28 -23.02
C PRO A 88 -0.43 4.46 -23.75
N ILE A 89 -0.62 4.13 -25.03
CA ILE A 89 0.35 3.31 -25.78
C ILE A 89 1.70 4.03 -25.91
N VAL A 90 1.71 5.31 -26.25
CA VAL A 90 2.93 6.13 -26.30
C VAL A 90 3.62 6.15 -24.94
N MET A 91 2.86 6.32 -23.85
CA MET A 91 3.42 6.30 -22.50
C MET A 91 3.95 4.92 -22.11
N MET A 92 3.30 3.82 -22.50
CA MET A 92 3.79 2.46 -22.28
C MET A 92 5.12 2.21 -22.97
N THR A 93 5.21 2.52 -24.27
CA THR A 93 6.45 2.36 -25.06
C THR A 93 7.58 3.21 -24.48
N ARG A 94 7.29 4.48 -24.16
CA ARG A 94 8.23 5.37 -23.49
C ARG A 94 8.67 4.81 -22.14
N ASN A 95 7.72 4.36 -21.33
CA ASN A 95 8.02 3.85 -20.01
C ASN A 95 8.91 2.62 -20.11
N ALA A 96 8.69 1.69 -21.06
CA ALA A 96 9.52 0.51 -21.24
C ALA A 96 11.02 0.83 -21.39
N ILE A 97 11.37 1.93 -22.06
CA ILE A 97 12.77 2.37 -22.29
C ILE A 97 13.33 3.32 -21.22
N LEU A 98 12.49 3.85 -20.32
CA LEU A 98 12.93 4.74 -19.25
C LEU A 98 13.60 3.98 -18.09
N PRO A 99 14.46 4.64 -17.29
CA PRO A 99 15.00 4.07 -16.07
C PRO A 99 13.90 3.64 -15.07
N LYS A 100 14.24 2.68 -14.20
CA LYS A 100 13.36 2.16 -13.14
C LYS A 100 12.89 3.26 -12.18
N THR A 101 13.75 4.22 -11.88
CA THR A 101 13.45 5.38 -11.04
C THR A 101 13.13 6.61 -11.91
N PRO A 102 12.17 7.46 -11.50
CA PRO A 102 11.94 8.76 -12.11
C PRO A 102 13.21 9.60 -12.14
N LYS A 103 13.36 10.41 -13.20
CA LYS A 103 14.48 11.35 -13.30
C LYS A 103 14.47 12.31 -12.12
N SER A 104 15.64 12.77 -11.70
CA SER A 104 15.73 13.85 -10.71
C SER A 104 15.02 15.10 -11.23
N VAL A 105 14.38 15.85 -10.33
CA VAL A 105 13.70 17.11 -10.62
C VAL A 105 14.39 18.23 -9.86
N ARG A 106 14.32 19.46 -10.38
CA ARG A 106 14.83 20.65 -9.69
C ARG A 106 13.68 21.32 -8.94
N PRO A 107 13.95 21.99 -7.80
CA PRO A 107 12.94 22.79 -7.13
C PRO A 107 12.47 23.91 -8.06
N LYS A 108 11.17 24.18 -8.05
CA LYS A 108 10.54 25.29 -8.79
C LYS A 108 10.61 26.59 -8.00
N TYR A 109 10.62 26.50 -6.67
CA TYR A 109 10.57 27.65 -5.78
C TYR A 109 11.93 27.95 -5.13
N PRO A 110 12.15 29.19 -4.65
CA PRO A 110 13.35 29.52 -3.88
C PRO A 110 13.47 28.64 -2.63
N SER A 111 14.71 28.33 -2.26
CA SER A 111 15.00 27.54 -1.07
C SER A 111 14.46 28.19 0.22
N CYS A 112 14.27 27.35 1.24
CA CYS A 112 13.83 27.77 2.56
C CYS A 112 15.03 27.71 3.51
N SER A 113 15.17 28.73 4.35
CA SER A 113 16.10 28.64 5.48
C SER A 113 15.55 27.69 6.54
N ALA A 114 16.43 27.15 7.38
CA ALA A 114 16.02 26.30 8.50
C ALA A 114 15.06 27.04 9.46
N GLU A 115 15.34 28.32 9.70
CA GLU A 115 14.51 29.20 10.52
C GLU A 115 13.10 29.37 9.94
N MET A 116 12.98 29.56 8.61
CA MET A 116 11.69 29.66 7.95
C MET A 116 10.86 28.39 8.13
N LEU A 117 11.46 27.21 7.89
CA LEU A 117 10.76 25.94 8.05
C LEU A 117 10.30 25.74 9.50
N ALA A 118 11.17 26.01 10.47
CA ALA A 118 10.85 25.86 11.89
C ALA A 118 9.75 26.82 12.37
N LYS A 119 9.71 28.04 11.83
CA LYS A 119 8.71 29.07 12.19
C LYS A 119 7.35 28.80 11.54
N GLU A 120 7.33 28.20 10.36
CA GLU A 120 6.11 28.12 9.53
C GLU A 120 5.49 26.74 9.44
N MET A 121 6.23 25.67 9.75
CA MET A 121 5.78 24.29 9.55
C MET A 121 6.09 23.39 10.76
N THR A 122 5.10 22.60 11.17
CA THR A 122 5.25 21.47 12.11
C THR A 122 5.06 20.17 11.34
N ILE A 123 5.85 19.14 11.63
CA ILE A 123 5.68 17.81 11.01
C ILE A 123 4.91 16.92 11.99
N VAL A 124 3.80 16.36 11.53
CA VAL A 124 2.98 15.41 12.30
C VAL A 124 2.98 14.06 11.60
N VAL A 125 3.58 13.09 12.25
CA VAL A 125 3.71 11.71 11.77
C VAL A 125 2.75 10.81 12.51
N THR A 126 2.02 9.98 11.80
CA THR A 126 1.14 8.95 12.39
C THR A 126 1.55 7.57 11.86
N VAL A 127 1.48 6.56 12.73
CA VAL A 127 1.68 5.16 12.32
C VAL A 127 0.44 4.64 11.61
N LYS A 128 0.54 4.32 10.31
CA LYS A 128 -0.59 3.78 9.52
C LYS A 128 -0.65 2.26 9.54
N ASP A 129 0.36 1.60 8.97
CA ASP A 129 0.34 0.15 8.74
C ASP A 129 1.40 -0.63 9.53
N ALA A 130 2.61 -0.08 9.72
CA ALA A 130 3.73 -0.78 10.34
C ALA A 130 4.39 0.09 11.41
N CYS A 131 4.42 -0.39 12.65
CA CYS A 131 5.12 0.26 13.75
C CYS A 131 6.64 0.12 13.59
N SER A 132 7.13 -1.05 13.16
CA SER A 132 8.57 -1.36 13.05
C SER A 132 9.34 -0.42 12.13
N GLN A 133 8.65 0.25 11.21
CA GLN A 133 9.23 1.19 10.26
C GLN A 133 9.58 2.56 10.87
N ALA A 134 9.14 2.84 12.10
CA ALA A 134 9.32 4.13 12.74
C ALA A 134 10.77 4.63 12.81
N PRO A 135 11.79 3.82 13.20
CA PRO A 135 13.17 4.30 13.28
C PRO A 135 13.73 4.71 11.92
N GLY A 136 13.55 3.87 10.89
CA GLY A 136 14.00 4.17 9.53
C GLY A 136 13.27 5.36 8.93
N PHE A 137 11.96 5.47 9.17
CA PHE A 137 11.14 6.61 8.75
C PHE A 137 11.58 7.92 9.38
N ILE A 138 11.68 8.01 10.71
CA ILE A 138 12.06 9.25 11.41
C ILE A 138 13.45 9.71 10.96
N ARG A 139 14.39 8.79 10.77
CA ARG A 139 15.72 9.11 10.23
C ARG A 139 15.64 9.70 8.82
N SER A 140 14.71 9.23 7.99
CA SER A 140 14.55 9.73 6.62
C SER A 140 14.04 11.18 6.55
N LEU A 141 13.30 11.64 7.55
CA LEU A 141 12.84 13.04 7.63
C LEU A 141 14.01 14.04 7.66
N ASN A 142 15.19 13.60 8.14
CA ASN A 142 16.42 14.41 8.15
C ASN A 142 16.81 14.91 6.76
N LYS A 143 16.33 14.26 5.71
CA LYS A 143 16.58 14.63 4.32
C LYS A 143 16.07 16.02 3.97
N PHE A 144 14.94 16.44 4.53
CA PHE A 144 14.32 17.74 4.20
C PHE A 144 14.00 18.62 5.42
N ALA A 145 13.88 18.02 6.61
CA ALA A 145 13.48 18.73 7.82
C ALA A 145 14.71 19.06 8.68
N PRO A 146 14.98 20.35 8.98
CA PRO A 146 16.04 20.72 9.91
C PRO A 146 15.66 20.39 11.37
N PRO A 147 16.64 20.22 12.28
CA PRO A 147 16.41 19.85 13.69
C PRO A 147 15.47 20.76 14.49
N GLU A 148 15.34 22.03 14.08
CA GLU A 148 14.53 23.07 14.70
C GLU A 148 13.02 22.90 14.44
N VAL A 149 12.64 22.18 13.38
CA VAL A 149 11.22 21.89 13.09
C VAL A 149 10.65 21.02 14.20
N HIS A 150 9.45 21.35 14.67
CA HIS A 150 8.75 20.53 15.66
C HIS A 150 8.28 19.22 15.01
N LEU A 151 8.74 18.09 15.54
CA LEU A 151 8.22 16.77 15.20
C LEU A 151 7.17 16.33 16.22
N ILE A 152 5.96 16.02 15.77
CA ILE A 152 4.95 15.32 16.55
C ILE A 152 4.84 13.92 15.97
N TYR A 153 5.05 12.90 16.79
CA TYR A 153 4.96 11.50 16.37
C TYR A 153 3.87 10.79 17.19
N THR A 154 2.91 10.21 16.48
CA THR A 154 1.76 9.52 17.08
C THR A 154 1.78 8.04 16.72
N PHE A 155 1.42 7.19 17.68
CA PHE A 155 1.54 5.74 17.54
C PHE A 155 0.45 5.02 18.34
N PRO A 156 0.01 3.81 17.92
CA PRO A 156 -0.92 3.01 18.69
C PRO A 156 -0.27 2.54 20.00
N ASN A 157 -0.96 2.77 21.12
CA ASN A 157 -0.55 2.38 22.46
C ASN A 157 -0.85 0.89 22.69
N PHE A 158 -0.10 0.05 21.99
CA PHE A 158 -0.09 -1.41 22.10
C PHE A 158 1.35 -1.88 22.24
N GLU A 159 1.59 -2.92 23.04
CA GLU A 159 2.93 -3.27 23.53
C GLU A 159 3.97 -3.46 22.41
N SER A 160 3.61 -4.14 21.33
CA SER A 160 4.52 -4.40 20.20
C SER A 160 4.95 -3.12 19.45
N CYS A 161 4.12 -2.08 19.49
CA CYS A 161 4.40 -0.78 18.86
C CYS A 161 5.07 0.20 19.84
N ALA A 162 4.58 0.27 21.07
CA ALA A 162 5.04 1.21 22.09
C ALA A 162 6.47 0.93 22.58
N ARG A 163 6.98 -0.29 22.38
CA ARG A 163 8.35 -0.69 22.78
C ARG A 163 9.41 -0.51 21.70
N ILE A 164 9.06 0.06 20.55
CA ILE A 164 10.05 0.35 19.51
C ILE A 164 10.97 1.45 20.00
N ASP A 165 12.27 1.18 20.02
CA ASP A 165 13.26 2.15 20.45
C ASP A 165 13.44 3.24 19.39
N LEU A 166 13.15 4.48 19.80
CA LEU A 166 13.28 5.68 18.98
C LEU A 166 14.31 6.65 19.54
N LYS A 167 15.02 6.31 20.62
CA LYS A 167 15.90 7.22 21.37
C LYS A 167 16.94 7.87 20.44
N ASP A 168 17.65 7.05 19.67
CA ASP A 168 18.74 7.52 18.81
C ASP A 168 18.25 8.41 17.67
N VAL A 169 17.08 8.09 17.08
CA VAL A 169 16.55 8.85 15.94
C VAL A 169 15.87 10.14 16.38
N LEU A 170 15.32 10.18 17.60
CA LEU A 170 14.70 11.37 18.18
C LEU A 170 15.74 12.35 18.76
N ALA A 171 16.93 11.89 19.12
CA ALA A 171 18.00 12.72 19.70
C ALA A 171 18.43 13.92 18.82
N ARG A 172 18.23 13.85 17.50
CA ARG A 172 18.51 14.96 16.59
C ARG A 172 17.57 16.16 16.79
N TRP A 173 16.31 15.91 17.16
CA TRP A 173 15.25 16.90 17.10
C TRP A 173 15.26 17.78 18.34
N LYS A 174 15.23 19.11 18.17
CA LYS A 174 15.20 20.06 19.28
C LYS A 174 13.85 20.07 20.00
N LYS A 175 12.77 19.71 19.30
CA LYS A 175 11.42 19.66 19.86
C LYS A 175 10.66 18.45 19.30
N VAL A 176 10.33 17.52 20.19
CA VAL A 176 9.57 16.32 19.88
C VAL A 176 8.35 16.23 20.79
N THR A 177 7.21 15.82 20.26
CA THR A 177 6.05 15.41 21.05
C THR A 177 5.63 14.00 20.65
N MET A 178 5.60 13.08 21.62
CA MET A 178 5.16 11.70 21.42
C MET A 178 3.73 11.58 21.91
N LEU A 179 2.80 11.14 21.05
CA LEU A 179 1.38 11.01 21.37
C LEU A 179 0.91 9.56 21.23
N PRO A 180 0.74 8.81 22.33
CA PRO A 180 0.15 7.48 22.28
C PRO A 180 -1.35 7.58 21.99
N LEU A 181 -1.84 6.76 21.06
CA LEU A 181 -3.25 6.68 20.70
C LEU A 181 -3.87 5.38 21.22
N PRO A 182 -5.15 5.37 21.64
CA PRO A 182 -5.86 4.12 21.85
C PRO A 182 -5.76 3.20 20.62
N LEU A 183 -5.61 1.89 20.82
CA LEU A 183 -5.46 0.91 19.72
C LEU A 183 -6.61 0.96 18.68
N ARG A 184 -7.82 1.30 19.14
CA ARG A 184 -9.01 1.47 18.29
C ARG A 184 -8.95 2.72 17.42
N SER A 185 -8.21 3.76 17.82
CA SER A 185 -8.14 5.03 17.08
C SER A 185 -7.50 4.84 15.71
N SER A 186 -7.99 5.57 14.70
CA SER A 186 -7.36 5.60 13.39
C SER A 186 -6.08 6.44 13.41
N PRO A 187 -5.15 6.23 12.47
CA PRO A 187 -3.97 7.08 12.30
C PRO A 187 -4.33 8.56 12.14
N MET A 188 -5.42 8.87 11.44
CA MET A 188 -5.93 10.24 11.25
C MET A 188 -6.34 10.90 12.57
N GLN A 189 -6.75 10.13 13.59
CA GLN A 189 -6.98 10.66 14.94
C GLN A 189 -5.72 11.32 15.51
N GLY A 190 -4.53 10.75 15.23
CA GLY A 190 -3.26 11.32 15.68
C GLY A 190 -2.98 12.70 15.09
N TRP A 191 -3.38 12.96 13.84
CA TRP A 191 -3.29 14.31 13.27
C TRP A 191 -4.23 15.30 13.95
N VAL A 192 -5.44 14.86 14.30
CA VAL A 192 -6.42 15.71 15.02
C VAL A 192 -5.96 15.99 16.46
N ASP A 193 -5.48 14.96 17.18
CA ASP A 193 -5.00 15.07 18.55
C ASP A 193 -3.69 15.86 18.67
N ALA A 194 -2.95 15.99 17.57
CA ALA A 194 -1.75 16.82 17.51
C ALA A 194 -2.06 18.33 17.50
N ILE A 195 -3.24 18.77 17.05
CA ILE A 195 -3.59 20.19 16.85
C ILE A 195 -3.22 21.09 18.04
N PRO A 196 -3.52 20.75 19.32
CA PRO A 196 -3.19 21.61 20.47
C PRO A 196 -1.69 21.91 20.63
N TYR A 197 -0.84 21.02 20.12
CA TYR A 197 0.62 21.10 20.23
C TYR A 197 1.27 21.88 19.08
N ILE A 198 0.52 22.12 18.00
CA ILE A 198 1.01 22.82 16.80
C ILE A 198 0.91 24.32 17.02
N LYS A 199 1.99 25.05 16.74
CA LYS A 199 2.06 26.52 16.85
C LYS A 199 2.31 27.22 15.52
N THR A 200 2.53 26.45 14.47
CA THR A 200 2.87 26.96 13.13
C THR A 200 1.62 27.08 12.26
N LYS A 201 1.65 28.00 11.29
CA LYS A 201 0.52 28.20 10.35
C LYS A 201 0.25 26.95 9.51
N TYR A 202 1.30 26.24 9.10
CA TYR A 202 1.17 25.03 8.29
C TYR A 202 1.62 23.79 9.07
N SER A 203 1.06 22.66 8.67
CA SER A 203 1.42 21.34 9.16
C SER A 203 1.70 20.40 8.00
N MET A 204 2.81 19.69 8.05
CA MET A 204 3.08 18.57 7.16
C MET A 204 2.53 17.32 7.82
N LEU A 205 1.43 16.80 7.30
CA LEU A 205 0.84 15.55 7.78
C LEU A 205 1.45 14.41 6.98
N LEU A 206 2.05 13.45 7.67
CA LEU A 206 2.66 12.27 7.06
C LEU A 206 2.17 11.02 7.78
N HIS A 207 1.94 9.97 7.01
CA HIS A 207 2.00 8.62 7.54
C HIS A 207 3.46 8.13 7.52
N ASN A 208 3.79 7.19 8.40
CA ASN A 208 5.15 6.64 8.48
C ASN A 208 5.52 5.69 7.33
N ASP A 209 4.77 5.74 6.23
CA ASP A 209 4.99 5.06 4.96
C ASP A 209 5.34 6.02 3.80
N GLY A 210 5.29 7.34 4.02
CA GLY A 210 5.56 8.36 3.00
C GLY A 210 6.97 8.97 3.06
N TYR A 211 7.89 8.49 2.22
CA TYR A 211 9.29 8.92 2.20
C TYR A 211 9.57 10.00 1.15
N ALA A 212 10.17 11.12 1.56
CA ALA A 212 10.55 12.18 0.63
C ALA A 212 11.65 11.71 -0.36
N LEU A 213 11.38 11.87 -1.66
CA LEU A 213 12.38 11.56 -2.70
C LEU A 213 13.43 12.67 -2.86
N ASP A 214 13.13 13.89 -2.41
CA ASP A 214 13.96 15.07 -2.59
C ASP A 214 14.24 15.78 -1.25
N ASP A 215 15.38 16.45 -1.13
CA ASP A 215 15.78 17.23 0.05
C ASP A 215 15.01 18.54 0.20
N PHE A 216 14.52 19.10 -0.92
CA PHE A 216 13.67 20.29 -0.92
C PHE A 216 12.17 19.99 -0.71
N PHE A 217 11.78 18.72 -0.52
CA PHE A 217 10.38 18.28 -0.47
C PHE A 217 9.45 19.16 0.39
N GLY A 218 9.80 19.37 1.66
CA GLY A 218 8.97 20.16 2.57
C GLY A 218 8.93 21.64 2.21
N CYS A 219 10.05 22.19 1.74
CA CYS A 219 10.13 23.58 1.30
C CYS A 219 9.30 23.83 0.03
N GLU A 220 9.34 22.90 -0.92
CA GLU A 220 8.65 22.99 -2.20
C GLU A 220 7.13 23.02 -2.02
N LEU A 221 6.59 22.16 -1.13
CA LEU A 221 5.17 22.19 -0.77
C LEU A 221 4.77 23.51 -0.09
N LEU A 222 5.58 23.99 0.87
CA LEU A 222 5.32 25.22 1.60
C LEU A 222 5.35 26.45 0.70
N ARG A 223 6.40 26.58 -0.12
CA ARG A 223 6.54 27.69 -1.06
C ARG A 223 5.49 27.63 -2.16
N GLY A 224 5.16 26.44 -2.65
CA GLY A 224 4.10 26.24 -3.63
C GLY A 224 2.76 26.76 -3.13
N LEU A 225 2.34 26.29 -1.94
CA LEU A 225 1.09 26.74 -1.34
C LEU A 225 1.06 28.26 -1.12
N LYS A 226 2.11 28.82 -0.49
CA LYS A 226 2.21 30.26 -0.22
C LYS A 226 2.18 31.10 -1.50
N ASN A 227 2.88 30.66 -2.55
CA ASN A 227 2.92 31.38 -3.82
C ASN A 227 1.54 31.44 -4.47
N HIS A 228 0.78 30.34 -4.45
CA HIS A 228 -0.59 30.31 -4.99
C HIS A 228 -1.57 31.10 -4.12
N GLN A 229 -1.44 31.05 -2.81
CA GLN A 229 -2.23 31.90 -1.91
C GLN A 229 -1.98 33.40 -2.15
N ALA A 230 -0.73 33.79 -2.41
CA ALA A 230 -0.38 35.19 -2.66
C ALA A 230 -0.82 35.70 -4.04
N ASN A 231 -0.65 34.88 -5.09
CA ASN A 231 -0.91 35.27 -6.48
C ASN A 231 -2.34 34.94 -6.95
N SER A 232 -3.08 34.12 -6.19
CA SER A 232 -4.46 33.74 -6.46
C SER A 232 -5.26 33.67 -5.16
N PRO A 233 -5.40 34.79 -4.42
CA PRO A 233 -6.01 34.80 -3.09
C PRO A 233 -7.47 34.34 -3.10
N ASN A 234 -8.19 34.55 -4.20
CA ASN A 234 -9.58 34.10 -4.38
C ASN A 234 -9.70 32.61 -4.73
N ALA A 235 -8.58 31.90 -4.93
CA ALA A 235 -8.59 30.47 -5.25
C ALA A 235 -8.63 29.59 -4.00
N SER A 236 -8.61 30.14 -2.78
CA SER A 236 -8.85 29.40 -1.53
C SER A 236 -8.02 28.12 -1.36
N TYR A 237 -6.74 28.13 -1.78
CA TYR A 237 -5.85 26.99 -1.59
C TYR A 237 -5.49 26.83 -0.11
N VAL A 238 -5.78 25.66 0.47
CA VAL A 238 -5.51 25.36 1.89
C VAL A 238 -4.58 24.16 2.11
N LEU A 239 -4.32 23.40 1.04
CA LEU A 239 -3.57 22.15 1.07
C LEU A 239 -2.67 22.06 -0.17
N ALA A 240 -1.45 21.55 0.00
CA ALA A 240 -0.55 21.18 -1.09
C ALA A 240 -0.22 19.69 -1.05
N ALA A 241 -0.56 18.98 -2.12
CA ALA A 241 -0.36 17.54 -2.28
C ALA A 241 0.82 17.26 -3.25
N PRO A 242 1.74 16.35 -2.88
CA PRO A 242 2.88 15.99 -3.72
C PRO A 242 2.51 14.98 -4.82
N MET A 243 3.45 14.75 -5.75
CA MET A 243 3.42 13.57 -6.61
C MET A 243 3.80 12.33 -5.80
N LEU A 244 2.90 11.36 -5.73
CA LEU A 244 3.14 10.09 -5.04
C LEU A 244 3.67 9.01 -5.98
N TYR A 245 4.65 8.28 -5.49
CA TYR A 245 5.23 7.09 -6.10
C TYR A 245 5.05 5.89 -5.18
N GLU A 246 5.10 4.69 -5.75
CA GLU A 246 5.07 3.42 -5.03
C GLU A 246 6.27 2.58 -5.47
N SER A 247 6.98 2.01 -4.49
CA SER A 247 8.08 1.06 -4.72
C SER A 247 7.54 -0.28 -5.17
N LYS A 248 8.17 -0.88 -6.17
CA LYS A 248 7.84 -2.23 -6.65
C LYS A 248 8.86 -3.25 -6.20
N ALA A 249 8.46 -4.52 -6.26
CA ALA A 249 9.32 -5.67 -6.00
C ALA A 249 10.62 -5.68 -6.84
N ASP A 250 10.61 -5.12 -8.05
CA ASP A 250 11.78 -5.03 -8.93
C ASP A 250 12.67 -3.79 -8.67
N GLY A 251 12.35 -3.02 -7.63
CA GLY A 251 13.01 -1.76 -7.25
C GLY A 251 12.61 -0.56 -8.10
N SER A 252 11.68 -0.70 -9.05
CA SER A 252 11.17 0.45 -9.80
C SER A 252 10.17 1.27 -8.98
N LEU A 253 10.06 2.55 -9.31
CA LEU A 253 9.05 3.45 -8.74
C LEU A 253 7.98 3.71 -9.80
N ALA A 254 6.70 3.65 -9.44
CA ALA A 254 5.57 3.95 -10.32
C ALA A 254 4.60 4.95 -9.68
N ALA A 255 3.74 5.60 -10.46
CA ALA A 255 2.78 6.57 -9.92
C ALA A 255 1.76 5.90 -8.97
N HIS A 256 1.66 6.40 -7.74
CA HIS A 256 0.80 5.83 -6.70
C HIS A 256 -0.65 6.35 -6.73
N ALA A 257 -0.99 7.39 -7.48
CA ALA A 257 -2.38 7.85 -7.49
C ALA A 257 -2.96 7.84 -8.90
N THR A 258 -4.06 7.12 -9.06
CA THR A 258 -4.65 6.82 -10.38
C THR A 258 -6.10 7.25 -10.51
N GLN A 259 -6.73 7.63 -9.40
CA GLN A 259 -8.13 7.97 -9.31
C GLN A 259 -8.42 9.21 -10.16
N THR A 260 -9.58 9.24 -10.82
CA THR A 260 -10.01 10.36 -11.66
C THR A 260 -11.53 10.33 -11.81
N ASN A 261 -12.13 11.40 -12.34
CA ASN A 261 -13.54 11.41 -12.70
C ASN A 261 -14.46 11.15 -11.49
N LEU A 262 -14.17 11.82 -10.37
CA LEU A 262 -14.98 11.80 -9.16
C LEU A 262 -16.35 12.46 -9.46
N ARG A 263 -17.41 11.69 -9.35
CA ARG A 263 -18.76 12.05 -9.81
C ARG A 263 -19.87 11.35 -9.02
N LEU A 264 -21.10 11.79 -9.23
CA LEU A 264 -22.31 11.07 -8.84
C LEU A 264 -22.82 10.24 -10.02
N VAL A 265 -23.32 9.05 -9.72
CA VAL A 265 -24.06 8.19 -10.64
C VAL A 265 -25.39 7.85 -9.98
N GLU A 266 -26.48 8.00 -10.71
CA GLU A 266 -27.82 7.60 -10.23
C GLU A 266 -27.95 6.07 -10.30
N ASP A 267 -28.60 5.49 -9.31
CA ASP A 267 -28.82 4.04 -9.22
C ASP A 267 -30.16 3.72 -8.52
N ASP A 268 -30.50 2.43 -8.49
CA ASP A 268 -31.74 1.91 -7.89
C ASP A 268 -31.61 1.66 -6.37
N SER A 269 -30.57 2.16 -5.71
CA SER A 269 -30.39 1.99 -4.27
C SER A 269 -31.36 2.85 -3.45
N VAL A 270 -31.39 2.62 -2.13
CA VAL A 270 -32.18 3.44 -1.19
C VAL A 270 -31.74 4.91 -1.21
N GLN A 271 -30.46 5.17 -1.45
CA GLN A 271 -29.89 6.51 -1.54
C GLN A 271 -30.15 7.15 -2.92
N GLY A 272 -30.45 6.34 -3.95
CA GLY A 272 -30.68 6.75 -5.33
C GLY A 272 -29.43 7.26 -6.06
N MET A 273 -28.28 7.28 -5.40
CA MET A 273 -27.02 7.75 -5.97
C MET A 273 -25.80 7.14 -5.28
N THR A 274 -24.74 6.96 -6.06
CA THR A 274 -23.42 6.50 -5.60
C THR A 274 -22.34 7.52 -5.97
N VAL A 275 -21.35 7.67 -5.10
CA VAL A 275 -20.11 8.41 -5.37
C VAL A 275 -19.15 7.50 -6.14
N HIS A 276 -18.82 7.84 -7.38
CA HIS A 276 -17.95 7.05 -8.26
C HIS A 276 -16.61 7.75 -8.53
N HIS A 277 -15.56 6.95 -8.76
CA HIS A 277 -14.31 7.39 -9.36
C HIS A 277 -13.71 6.27 -10.23
N ASP A 278 -12.93 6.66 -11.24
CA ASP A 278 -12.28 5.72 -12.17
C ASP A 278 -10.81 5.52 -11.83
N HIS A 279 -10.23 4.40 -12.24
CA HIS A 279 -8.78 4.23 -12.30
C HIS A 279 -8.23 4.62 -13.68
N SER A 280 -7.40 5.65 -13.71
CA SER A 280 -6.78 6.17 -14.94
C SER A 280 -5.46 5.47 -15.27
N LEU A 281 -5.47 4.72 -16.36
CA LEU A 281 -4.25 4.16 -16.95
C LEU A 281 -3.22 5.25 -17.31
N ARG A 282 -3.69 6.41 -17.80
CA ARG A 282 -2.82 7.56 -18.09
C ARG A 282 -2.12 8.06 -16.82
N ARG A 283 -2.84 8.21 -15.70
CA ARG A 283 -2.22 8.58 -14.41
C ARG A 283 -1.27 7.49 -13.92
N ALA A 284 -1.63 6.21 -14.07
CA ALA A 284 -0.79 5.07 -13.67
C ALA A 284 0.54 4.99 -14.44
N LEU A 285 0.53 5.42 -15.71
CA LEU A 285 1.72 5.45 -16.57
C LEU A 285 2.58 6.72 -16.36
N ASN A 286 2.16 7.65 -15.51
CA ASN A 286 2.90 8.88 -15.28
C ASN A 286 4.27 8.62 -14.65
N ARG A 287 5.26 9.43 -15.05
CA ARG A 287 6.65 9.42 -14.54
C ARG A 287 7.04 10.70 -13.79
N GLY A 288 6.07 11.52 -13.38
CA GLY A 288 6.24 12.77 -12.63
C GLY A 288 6.29 14.02 -13.50
N PHE A 289 7.06 13.97 -14.59
CA PHE A 289 7.23 15.10 -15.51
C PHE A 289 6.06 15.29 -16.48
N ASP A 290 5.04 14.41 -16.45
CA ASP A 290 3.88 14.49 -17.35
C ASP A 290 2.81 15.46 -16.84
N PHE A 291 2.85 15.85 -15.57
CA PHE A 291 1.89 16.77 -14.97
C PHE A 291 2.49 18.12 -14.66
N LYS A 292 1.65 19.14 -14.82
CA LYS A 292 1.92 20.50 -14.38
C LYS A 292 1.30 20.71 -13.01
N GLU A 293 1.94 21.56 -12.24
CA GLU A 293 1.36 22.08 -11.01
C GLU A 293 0.03 22.79 -11.31
N GLY A 294 -0.94 22.61 -10.42
CA GLY A 294 -2.29 23.15 -10.60
C GLY A 294 -3.28 22.57 -9.58
N PRO A 295 -4.58 22.82 -9.73
CA PRO A 295 -5.58 22.29 -8.81
C PRO A 295 -5.65 20.75 -8.88
N GLN A 296 -5.71 20.11 -7.72
CA GLN A 296 -6.13 18.72 -7.58
C GLN A 296 -7.60 18.69 -7.19
N THR A 297 -8.42 18.16 -8.07
CA THR A 297 -9.87 18.10 -7.88
C THR A 297 -10.31 16.71 -7.40
N GLU A 298 -9.60 15.64 -7.75
CA GLU A 298 -10.20 14.30 -7.75
C GLU A 298 -10.08 13.54 -6.42
N PHE A 299 -9.00 13.75 -5.67
CA PHE A 299 -8.72 13.06 -4.41
C PHE A 299 -7.54 13.72 -3.68
N VAL A 300 -7.40 13.42 -2.38
CA VAL A 300 -6.18 13.73 -1.61
C VAL A 300 -5.69 12.43 -0.97
N GLU A 301 -4.54 11.92 -1.41
CA GLU A 301 -3.95 10.73 -0.77
C GLU A 301 -3.31 11.11 0.57
N ASP A 302 -3.47 10.24 1.55
CA ASP A 302 -3.17 10.54 2.95
C ASP A 302 -1.71 10.23 3.36
N HIS A 303 -0.93 9.59 2.51
CA HIS A 303 0.48 9.26 2.78
C HIS A 303 1.35 10.47 3.15
N GLY A 304 1.06 11.63 2.55
CA GLY A 304 1.70 12.86 2.96
C GLY A 304 1.31 14.10 2.17
N PHE A 305 1.03 15.20 2.89
CA PHE A 305 0.70 16.49 2.30
C PHE A 305 0.92 17.64 3.31
N LEU A 306 1.00 18.87 2.81
CA LEU A 306 1.03 20.08 3.62
C LEU A 306 -0.36 20.71 3.68
N ILE A 307 -0.80 21.15 4.87
CA ILE A 307 -2.11 21.75 5.10
C ILE A 307 -2.01 22.97 6.02
N GLU A 308 -2.90 23.93 5.87
CA GLU A 308 -3.13 24.98 6.89
C GLU A 308 -3.66 24.35 8.20
N THR A 309 -2.97 24.64 9.30
CA THR A 309 -3.18 23.95 10.59
C THR A 309 -4.62 24.09 11.11
N ASP A 310 -5.26 25.24 10.89
CA ASP A 310 -6.64 25.50 11.34
C ASP A 310 -7.69 24.68 10.55
N LYS A 311 -7.32 24.14 9.38
CA LYS A 311 -8.22 23.34 8.55
C LYS A 311 -8.20 21.84 8.87
N ILE A 312 -7.21 21.37 9.63
CA ILE A 312 -7.04 19.95 9.99
C ILE A 312 -8.32 19.40 10.62
N ARG A 313 -8.91 20.11 11.59
CA ARG A 313 -10.11 19.64 12.31
C ARG A 313 -11.32 19.48 11.39
N THR A 314 -11.41 20.27 10.33
CA THR A 314 -12.51 20.21 9.35
C THR A 314 -12.27 19.08 8.35
N ILE A 315 -11.10 19.04 7.73
CA ILE A 315 -10.79 18.14 6.60
C ILE A 315 -10.51 16.71 7.07
N ILE A 316 -9.83 16.54 8.20
CA ILE A 316 -9.39 15.22 8.68
C ILE A 316 -10.48 14.61 9.55
N ASP A 317 -11.18 13.63 9.01
CA ASP A 317 -12.19 12.84 9.71
C ASP A 317 -11.66 11.45 10.12
N PRO A 318 -11.36 11.22 11.41
CA PRO A 318 -10.83 9.94 11.87
C PRO A 318 -11.74 8.74 11.60
N ALA A 319 -13.06 8.95 11.49
CA ALA A 319 -14.03 7.88 11.21
C ALA A 319 -14.10 7.50 9.72
N ALA A 320 -13.51 8.32 8.83
CA ALA A 320 -13.41 8.06 7.40
C ALA A 320 -12.12 7.33 6.97
N SER A 321 -11.29 6.87 7.91
CA SER A 321 -9.93 6.35 7.65
C SER A 321 -9.91 4.92 7.07
N PHE A 322 -8.75 4.52 6.50
CA PHE A 322 -8.31 3.17 6.07
C PHE A 322 -8.68 2.65 4.68
N THR A 323 -9.66 3.21 3.99
CA THR A 323 -10.11 2.68 2.70
C THR A 323 -10.58 3.76 1.73
N LEU A 324 -11.28 4.79 2.20
CA LEU A 324 -11.92 5.83 1.36
C LEU A 324 -11.68 7.26 1.89
N GLU A 325 -10.70 7.44 2.77
CA GLU A 325 -10.32 8.73 3.37
C GLU A 325 -10.02 9.81 2.32
N TYR A 326 -9.44 9.39 1.19
CA TYR A 326 -9.05 10.30 0.12
C TYR A 326 -10.26 10.93 -0.60
N LEU A 327 -11.41 10.26 -0.60
CA LEU A 327 -12.68 10.80 -1.10
C LEU A 327 -13.30 11.75 -0.09
N ASP A 328 -13.33 11.35 1.18
CA ASP A 328 -13.90 12.19 2.24
C ASP A 328 -13.17 13.53 2.37
N MET A 329 -11.83 13.51 2.33
CA MET A 329 -11.02 14.72 2.40
C MET A 329 -11.29 15.65 1.22
N ILE A 330 -11.28 15.16 -0.02
CA ILE A 330 -11.50 16.04 -1.19
C ILE A 330 -12.93 16.56 -1.25
N MET A 331 -13.93 15.76 -0.89
CA MET A 331 -15.32 16.19 -0.84
C MET A 331 -15.54 17.23 0.27
N THR A 332 -14.95 17.04 1.44
CA THR A 332 -15.00 18.02 2.55
C THR A 332 -14.33 19.34 2.16
N ILE A 333 -13.21 19.29 1.44
CA ILE A 333 -12.53 20.49 0.91
C ILE A 333 -13.44 21.24 -0.07
N ARG A 334 -14.05 20.53 -1.03
CA ARG A 334 -14.99 21.13 -2.01
C ARG A 334 -16.22 21.73 -1.32
N ALA A 335 -16.78 21.03 -0.33
CA ALA A 335 -17.93 21.49 0.45
C ALA A 335 -17.67 22.80 1.22
N ASN A 336 -16.40 23.10 1.53
CA ASN A 336 -15.99 24.35 2.17
C ASN A 336 -15.48 25.41 1.16
N ALA A 337 -15.68 25.19 -0.15
CA ALA A 337 -15.15 26.03 -1.23
C ALA A 337 -13.63 26.28 -1.14
N TRP A 338 -12.89 25.27 -0.66
CA TRP A 338 -11.43 25.28 -0.62
C TRP A 338 -10.84 24.47 -1.77
N ASN A 339 -9.54 24.65 -2.00
CA ASN A 339 -8.81 23.96 -3.07
C ASN A 339 -7.51 23.31 -2.59
N VAL A 340 -7.13 22.26 -3.32
CA VAL A 340 -5.85 21.57 -3.17
C VAL A 340 -4.93 21.94 -4.31
N LEU A 341 -3.70 22.33 -3.99
CA LEU A 341 -2.63 22.51 -4.95
C LEU A 341 -1.89 21.19 -5.16
N PHE A 342 -1.86 20.68 -6.39
CA PHE A 342 -0.96 19.60 -6.78
C PHE A 342 0.42 20.15 -7.12
N VAL A 343 1.45 19.69 -6.42
CA VAL A 343 2.85 20.13 -6.57
C VAL A 343 3.71 18.96 -7.07
N PRO A 344 3.77 18.68 -8.38
CA PRO A 344 4.45 17.50 -8.92
C PRO A 344 5.97 17.49 -8.75
N THR A 345 6.58 18.65 -8.47
CA THR A 345 8.01 18.77 -8.16
C THR A 345 8.34 18.29 -6.74
N ALA A 346 7.38 18.33 -5.81
CA ALA A 346 7.50 17.68 -4.52
C ALA A 346 7.09 16.21 -4.68
N ARG A 347 8.02 15.29 -4.38
CA ARG A 347 7.82 13.86 -4.65
C ARG A 347 7.94 13.03 -3.38
N LEU A 348 6.97 12.14 -3.18
CA LEU A 348 6.90 11.24 -2.02
C LEU A 348 6.78 9.79 -2.51
N GLU A 349 7.47 8.87 -1.84
CA GLU A 349 7.42 7.43 -2.07
C GLU A 349 6.61 6.77 -0.96
N PHE A 350 5.50 6.13 -1.31
CA PHE A 350 4.83 5.15 -0.48
C PHE A 350 5.68 3.87 -0.43
N ARG A 351 6.10 3.51 0.79
CA ARG A 351 7.00 2.39 1.05
C ARG A 351 6.69 1.72 2.38
N ILE A 352 6.54 0.40 2.36
CA ILE A 352 6.48 -0.46 3.55
C ILE A 352 7.56 -1.52 3.41
N THR A 353 8.78 -1.20 3.83
CA THR A 353 9.96 -2.06 3.69
C THR A 353 10.47 -2.60 5.01
N GLU A 354 10.14 -1.94 6.12
CA GLU A 354 10.53 -2.35 7.47
C GLU A 354 9.29 -2.91 8.17
N PHE A 355 8.97 -4.17 7.88
CA PHE A 355 7.81 -4.88 8.41
C PHE A 355 8.26 -6.13 9.17
N SER A 356 7.93 -6.20 10.47
CA SER A 356 8.29 -7.31 11.34
C SER A 356 7.06 -8.00 11.90
N TRP A 357 7.27 -9.13 12.60
CA TRP A 357 6.19 -9.85 13.28
C TRP A 357 5.36 -8.94 14.20
N ARG A 358 5.96 -7.88 14.76
CA ARG A 358 5.29 -6.92 15.65
C ARG A 358 4.15 -6.16 14.97
N ASP A 359 4.24 -6.03 13.65
CA ASP A 359 3.27 -5.27 12.86
C ASP A 359 2.04 -6.10 12.50
N ILE A 360 2.17 -7.43 12.43
CA ILE A 360 1.08 -8.34 12.01
C ILE A 360 -0.22 -8.08 12.77
N PRO A 361 -0.27 -8.06 14.13
CA PRO A 361 -1.53 -7.89 14.83
C PRO A 361 -2.20 -6.54 14.54
N TYR A 362 -1.41 -5.47 14.53
CA TYR A 362 -1.92 -4.13 14.25
C TYR A 362 -2.41 -4.00 12.79
N PHE A 363 -1.59 -4.45 11.85
CA PHE A 363 -1.87 -4.39 10.42
C PHE A 363 -3.11 -5.20 10.03
N MET A 364 -3.28 -6.40 10.57
CA MET A 364 -4.44 -7.26 10.30
C MET A 364 -5.76 -6.65 10.78
N TYR A 365 -5.77 -6.00 11.94
CA TYR A 365 -6.96 -5.30 12.40
C TYR A 365 -7.29 -4.07 11.52
N LYS A 366 -6.28 -3.23 11.24
CA LYS A 366 -6.50 -1.99 10.46
C LYS A 366 -6.98 -2.27 9.04
N ARG A 367 -6.53 -3.39 8.45
CA ARG A 367 -6.97 -3.85 7.14
C ARG A 367 -8.03 -4.95 7.21
N SER A 368 -8.76 -5.05 8.32
CA SER A 368 -9.88 -6.00 8.45
C SER A 368 -11.10 -5.58 7.62
N GLU A 369 -11.92 -6.55 7.23
CA GLU A 369 -13.21 -6.30 6.57
C GLU A 369 -14.10 -5.40 7.44
N SER A 370 -14.15 -5.67 8.75
CA SER A 370 -14.97 -4.88 9.70
C SER A 370 -14.60 -3.40 9.71
N THR A 371 -13.32 -3.06 9.67
CA THR A 371 -12.87 -1.65 9.64
C THR A 371 -13.27 -1.00 8.31
N ALA A 372 -13.04 -1.67 7.18
CA ALA A 372 -13.31 -1.12 5.86
C ALA A 372 -14.81 -0.89 5.60
N HIS A 373 -15.66 -1.87 5.93
CA HIS A 373 -17.11 -1.69 5.84
C HIS A 373 -17.63 -0.64 6.82
N GLY A 374 -17.07 -0.57 8.03
CA GLY A 374 -17.42 0.48 8.99
C GLY A 374 -17.14 1.89 8.45
N THR A 375 -16.01 2.08 7.77
CA THR A 375 -15.68 3.34 7.07
C THR A 375 -16.67 3.63 5.95
N ARG A 376 -16.99 2.64 5.10
CA ARG A 376 -17.98 2.80 4.02
C ARG A 376 -19.34 3.22 4.58
N ASP A 377 -19.84 2.52 5.60
CA ASP A 377 -21.13 2.80 6.23
C ASP A 377 -21.17 4.20 6.86
N TYR A 378 -20.07 4.60 7.48
CA TYR A 378 -19.91 5.94 8.01
C TYR A 378 -20.01 7.01 6.90
N LEU A 379 -19.33 6.79 5.78
CA LEU A 379 -19.37 7.72 4.64
C LEU A 379 -20.76 7.77 3.99
N MET A 380 -21.43 6.62 3.87
CA MET A 380 -22.82 6.57 3.40
C MET A 380 -23.75 7.40 4.28
N ALA A 381 -23.60 7.29 5.60
CA ALA A 381 -24.38 8.08 6.54
C ALA A 381 -23.99 9.58 6.53
N LYS A 382 -22.71 9.90 6.31
CA LYS A 382 -22.22 11.30 6.28
C LYS A 382 -22.71 12.03 5.04
N TRP A 383 -22.55 11.41 3.88
CA TRP A 383 -22.76 12.03 2.57
C TRP A 383 -24.14 11.72 1.96
N GLN A 384 -24.90 10.79 2.55
CA GLN A 384 -26.23 10.39 2.06
C GLN A 384 -26.19 9.87 0.61
N ALA A 385 -25.14 9.13 0.26
CA ALA A 385 -24.94 8.46 -1.03
C ALA A 385 -24.20 7.13 -0.80
N ASN A 386 -24.32 6.16 -1.71
CA ASN A 386 -23.47 4.98 -1.59
C ASN A 386 -22.01 5.28 -1.94
N PHE A 387 -21.14 4.37 -1.52
CA PHE A 387 -19.72 4.39 -1.81
C PHE A 387 -19.28 3.02 -2.30
N PRO A 388 -18.29 2.95 -3.20
CA PRO A 388 -17.86 1.71 -3.83
C PRO A 388 -17.25 0.76 -2.80
N ASN A 389 -17.55 -0.53 -2.97
CA ASN A 389 -16.87 -1.60 -2.30
C ASN A 389 -15.54 -1.91 -2.99
N THR A 390 -14.47 -1.25 -2.61
CA THR A 390 -13.18 -1.38 -3.32
C THR A 390 -12.44 -2.70 -3.06
N CYS A 391 -12.84 -3.48 -2.05
CA CYS A 391 -12.07 -4.60 -1.49
C CYS A 391 -10.59 -4.30 -1.20
N PHE A 392 -10.23 -3.01 -1.14
CA PHE A 392 -8.85 -2.53 -1.09
C PHE A 392 -8.11 -3.02 0.16
N TRP A 393 -8.84 -3.24 1.26
CA TRP A 393 -8.30 -3.77 2.51
C TRP A 393 -7.71 -5.18 2.35
N THR A 394 -8.39 -6.06 1.61
CA THR A 394 -7.92 -7.43 1.36
C THR A 394 -6.75 -7.44 0.38
N TYR A 395 -6.82 -6.61 -0.65
CA TYR A 395 -5.72 -6.37 -1.58
C TYR A 395 -4.40 -5.99 -0.88
N ILE A 396 -4.45 -4.99 0.01
CA ILE A 396 -3.26 -4.47 0.71
C ILE A 396 -2.70 -5.50 1.69
N LYS A 397 -3.56 -6.24 2.42
CA LYS A 397 -3.13 -7.31 3.35
C LYS A 397 -2.15 -8.27 2.71
N TYR A 398 -2.55 -8.87 1.57
CA TYR A 398 -1.74 -9.89 0.92
C TYR A 398 -0.50 -9.31 0.25
N THR A 399 -0.58 -8.13 -0.38
CA THR A 399 0.58 -7.50 -1.04
C THR A 399 1.78 -7.28 -0.11
N ILE A 400 1.53 -7.05 1.18
CA ILE A 400 2.57 -6.80 2.18
C ILE A 400 2.94 -8.09 2.92
N VAL A 401 1.95 -8.79 3.47
CA VAL A 401 2.22 -9.92 4.36
C VAL A 401 2.74 -11.14 3.61
N GLU A 402 2.41 -11.31 2.32
CA GLU A 402 2.89 -12.45 1.50
C GLU A 402 4.42 -12.51 1.38
N GLN A 403 5.12 -11.40 1.63
CA GLN A 403 6.57 -11.30 1.54
C GLN A 403 7.29 -11.80 2.81
N HIS A 404 6.55 -12.17 3.86
CA HIS A 404 7.10 -12.38 5.19
C HIS A 404 6.90 -13.82 5.70
N VAL A 405 7.98 -14.37 6.26
CA VAL A 405 8.02 -15.67 6.92
C VAL A 405 8.79 -15.54 8.21
N TYR A 406 8.19 -15.97 9.32
CA TYR A 406 8.78 -15.92 10.66
C TYR A 406 8.86 -17.34 11.22
N SER A 407 10.04 -17.77 11.64
CA SER A 407 10.27 -19.09 12.22
C SER A 407 11.30 -19.04 13.36
N SER A 408 12.53 -18.65 13.06
CA SER A 408 13.63 -18.56 14.03
C SER A 408 13.35 -17.54 15.14
N GLU A 409 12.75 -16.39 14.79
CA GLU A 409 12.44 -15.32 15.74
C GLU A 409 11.34 -15.69 16.73
N LEU A 410 10.55 -16.73 16.42
CA LEU A 410 9.42 -17.16 17.24
C LEU A 410 9.88 -17.96 18.48
N ALA A 411 11.05 -18.63 18.41
CA ALA A 411 11.51 -19.52 19.47
C ALA A 411 11.75 -18.83 20.82
N GLY A 412 12.17 -17.56 20.79
CA GLY A 412 12.38 -16.73 22.00
C GLY A 412 11.24 -15.78 22.31
N MET A 413 10.14 -15.84 21.55
CA MET A 413 9.02 -14.91 21.67
C MET A 413 8.13 -15.26 22.85
N ALA A 414 7.63 -14.24 23.56
CA ALA A 414 6.65 -14.44 24.62
C ALA A 414 5.39 -15.11 24.06
N TRP A 415 4.81 -16.04 24.82
CA TRP A 415 3.63 -16.81 24.38
C TRP A 415 2.47 -15.91 23.89
N LYS A 416 2.24 -14.77 24.55
CA LYS A 416 1.16 -13.84 24.18
C LYS A 416 1.35 -13.21 22.79
N ASP A 417 2.59 -12.98 22.39
CA ASP A 417 2.92 -12.41 21.08
C ASP A 417 2.76 -13.48 20.00
N GLN A 418 3.14 -14.73 20.30
CA GLN A 418 2.85 -15.88 19.44
C GLN A 418 1.33 -16.05 19.27
N ALA A 419 0.56 -15.92 20.35
CA ALA A 419 -0.90 -15.97 20.29
C ALA A 419 -1.44 -14.84 19.40
N ALA A 420 -0.97 -13.60 19.56
CA ALA A 420 -1.39 -12.48 18.72
C ALA A 420 -1.15 -12.74 17.22
N LEU A 421 -0.05 -13.40 16.85
CA LEU A 421 0.22 -13.83 15.47
C LEU A 421 -0.77 -14.90 14.99
N VAL A 422 -1.10 -15.89 15.83
CA VAL A 422 -2.09 -16.92 15.49
C VAL A 422 -3.47 -16.30 15.24
N PHE A 423 -3.96 -15.46 16.16
CA PHE A 423 -5.23 -14.77 15.95
C PHE A 423 -5.18 -13.84 14.72
N GLY A 424 -4.05 -13.16 14.51
CA GLY A 424 -3.80 -12.33 13.33
C GLY A 424 -3.87 -13.11 12.02
N PHE A 425 -3.43 -14.35 11.97
CA PHE A 425 -3.57 -15.22 10.79
C PHE A 425 -5.04 -15.53 10.46
N PHE A 426 -5.87 -15.84 11.47
CA PHE A 426 -7.30 -16.04 11.23
C PHE A 426 -7.99 -14.73 10.81
N GLN A 427 -7.55 -13.58 11.35
CA GLN A 427 -8.00 -12.26 10.90
C GLN A 427 -7.58 -11.96 9.45
N MET A 428 -6.39 -12.41 9.05
CA MET A 428 -5.87 -12.31 7.69
C MET A 428 -6.77 -13.04 6.70
N ALA A 429 -7.11 -14.30 7.03
CA ALA A 429 -7.93 -15.16 6.19
C ALA A 429 -9.34 -14.59 5.95
N GLY A 430 -9.93 -13.95 6.97
CA GLY A 430 -11.24 -13.28 6.85
C GLY A 430 -12.15 -13.45 8.07
N PHE A 431 -11.68 -14.04 9.17
CA PHE A 431 -12.47 -14.14 10.39
C PHE A 431 -12.40 -12.85 11.21
N ASN A 432 -13.54 -12.33 11.65
CA ASN A 432 -13.64 -11.02 12.29
C ASN A 432 -14.04 -11.09 13.78
N ARG A 433 -14.49 -12.27 14.24
CA ARG A 433 -15.04 -12.47 15.60
C ARG A 433 -14.51 -13.74 16.22
N TYR A 434 -14.28 -13.70 17.53
CA TYR A 434 -13.71 -14.80 18.30
C TYR A 434 -14.56 -15.08 19.53
N ASP A 435 -15.02 -16.32 19.70
CA ASP A 435 -15.62 -16.77 20.95
C ASP A 435 -14.52 -17.13 21.95
N ILE A 436 -14.43 -16.31 23.00
CA ILE A 436 -13.43 -16.45 24.08
C ILE A 436 -14.05 -17.03 25.36
N SER A 437 -15.23 -17.63 25.27
CA SER A 437 -15.89 -18.29 26.38
C SER A 437 -15.08 -19.50 26.87
N LYS A 438 -15.26 -19.84 28.16
CA LYS A 438 -14.78 -21.12 28.68
C LYS A 438 -15.78 -22.20 28.27
N SER A 439 -15.29 -23.40 27.96
CA SER A 439 -16.15 -24.55 27.63
C SER A 439 -17.30 -24.70 28.63
N GLY A 440 -18.53 -24.85 28.12
CA GLY A 440 -19.76 -24.97 28.91
C GLY A 440 -20.35 -23.66 29.45
N LYS A 441 -19.80 -22.48 29.09
CA LYS A 441 -20.39 -21.17 29.43
C LYS A 441 -21.08 -20.53 28.22
N LYS A 442 -21.91 -19.51 28.48
CA LYS A 442 -22.52 -18.71 27.42
C LYS A 442 -21.44 -18.11 26.50
N PRO A 443 -21.61 -18.16 25.16
CA PRO A 443 -20.67 -17.58 24.21
C PRO A 443 -20.33 -16.15 24.55
N LYS A 444 -19.04 -15.80 24.47
CA LYS A 444 -18.56 -14.44 24.63
C LYS A 444 -17.77 -14.06 23.40
N VAL A 445 -18.47 -13.51 22.42
CA VAL A 445 -17.92 -13.14 21.13
C VAL A 445 -17.34 -11.73 21.18
N VAL A 446 -16.10 -11.57 20.72
CA VAL A 446 -15.36 -10.29 20.71
C VAL A 446 -14.67 -10.06 19.36
N ASP A 447 -14.26 -8.82 19.06
CA ASP A 447 -13.39 -8.56 17.90
C ASP A 447 -11.91 -8.83 18.19
N PHE A 448 -11.07 -8.76 17.16
CA PHE A 448 -9.65 -9.00 17.28
C PHE A 448 -8.93 -8.00 18.21
N LEU A 449 -9.34 -6.73 18.26
CA LEU A 449 -8.71 -5.77 19.18
C LEU A 449 -8.98 -6.09 20.64
N ASP A 450 -10.20 -6.52 20.96
CA ASP A 450 -10.53 -7.00 22.29
C ASP A 450 -9.68 -8.22 22.66
N VAL A 451 -9.39 -9.11 21.70
CA VAL A 451 -8.44 -10.21 21.93
C VAL A 451 -7.06 -9.66 22.26
N LEU A 452 -6.51 -8.74 21.47
CA LEU A 452 -5.18 -8.16 21.71
C LEU A 452 -5.08 -7.47 23.08
N GLN A 453 -6.08 -6.67 23.44
CA GLN A 453 -6.16 -6.01 24.75
C GLN A 453 -6.25 -7.00 25.90
N ARG A 454 -6.92 -8.14 25.70
CA ARG A 454 -7.01 -9.20 26.71
C ARG A 454 -5.70 -9.96 26.86
N LEU A 455 -5.03 -10.28 25.76
CA LEU A 455 -3.70 -10.90 25.77
C LEU A 455 -2.69 -10.01 26.51
N ASP A 456 -2.72 -8.69 26.28
CA ASP A 456 -1.88 -7.74 27.02
C ASP A 456 -2.19 -7.69 28.52
N ARG A 457 -3.44 -7.97 28.91
CA ARG A 457 -3.87 -8.09 30.31
C ARG A 457 -3.67 -9.50 30.88
N GLY A 458 -2.97 -10.39 30.18
CA GLY A 458 -2.61 -11.73 30.66
C GLY A 458 -3.70 -12.79 30.50
N TRP A 459 -4.73 -12.55 29.69
CA TRP A 459 -5.71 -13.59 29.34
C TRP A 459 -5.08 -14.68 28.46
N THR A 460 -5.51 -15.92 28.65
CA THR A 460 -5.12 -17.08 27.83
C THR A 460 -6.35 -17.93 27.47
N PRO A 461 -6.47 -18.45 26.24
CA PRO A 461 -7.49 -19.43 25.90
C PRO A 461 -7.38 -20.68 26.78
N SER A 462 -8.50 -21.16 27.30
CA SER A 462 -8.56 -22.39 28.10
C SER A 462 -8.82 -23.65 27.25
N GLY A 463 -8.96 -23.51 25.93
CA GLY A 463 -9.30 -24.57 25.00
C GLY A 463 -9.44 -24.03 23.58
N GLY A 464 -10.26 -24.68 22.76
CA GLY A 464 -10.58 -24.23 21.40
C GLY A 464 -11.26 -22.86 21.38
N VAL A 465 -10.91 -22.07 20.37
CA VAL A 465 -11.46 -20.75 20.06
C VAL A 465 -12.23 -20.88 18.75
N ASN A 466 -13.51 -20.52 18.76
CA ASN A 466 -14.30 -20.44 17.54
C ASN A 466 -14.11 -19.07 16.89
N ALA A 467 -13.59 -19.05 15.66
CA ALA A 467 -13.44 -17.86 14.84
C ALA A 467 -14.57 -17.83 13.80
N SER A 468 -15.23 -16.69 13.64
CA SER A 468 -16.32 -16.53 12.65
C SER A 468 -16.13 -15.29 11.79
N ARG A 469 -16.65 -15.36 10.57
CA ARG A 469 -16.61 -14.28 9.59
C ARG A 469 -17.54 -13.13 9.97
N THR A 470 -18.57 -13.41 10.76
CA THR A 470 -19.61 -12.49 11.23
C THR A 470 -19.12 -11.04 11.41
N LEU A 471 -19.71 -10.12 10.66
CA LEU A 471 -19.52 -8.69 10.88
C LEU A 471 -20.57 -8.14 11.84
N TYR A 472 -20.18 -7.19 12.67
CA TYR A 472 -21.10 -6.40 13.49
C TYR A 472 -21.04 -4.97 13.00
N ARG A 473 -22.14 -4.51 12.38
CA ARG A 473 -22.27 -3.20 11.73
C ARG A 473 -23.39 -2.42 12.44
N PRO A 474 -23.10 -1.79 13.59
CA PRO A 474 -24.10 -1.01 14.30
C PRO A 474 -24.53 0.19 13.45
N PRO A 475 -25.80 0.64 13.51
CA PRO A 475 -26.25 1.83 12.80
C PRO A 475 -25.39 3.06 13.14
N ILE A 476 -25.02 3.82 12.11
CA ILE A 476 -24.29 5.07 12.29
C ILE A 476 -25.27 6.18 12.67
N THR A 477 -25.31 6.50 13.96
CA THR A 477 -26.24 7.52 14.51
C THR A 477 -25.67 8.94 14.49
N LYS A 478 -24.36 9.10 14.30
CA LYS A 478 -23.68 10.40 14.35
C LYS A 478 -22.54 10.43 13.34
N THR A 479 -22.49 11.50 12.57
CA THR A 479 -21.45 11.79 11.59
C THR A 479 -20.96 13.22 11.78
N ARG A 480 -19.77 13.52 11.26
CA ARG A 480 -19.38 14.91 11.04
C ARG A 480 -20.24 15.51 9.93
N PRO A 481 -20.47 16.84 9.94
CA PRO A 481 -21.24 17.48 8.89
C PRO A 481 -20.59 17.29 7.52
N ALA A 482 -21.42 17.14 6.48
CA ALA A 482 -20.99 17.13 5.08
C ALA A 482 -20.67 18.53 4.54
N TYR A 483 -21.09 19.59 5.24
CA TYR A 483 -20.95 21.01 4.87
C TYR A 483 -21.63 21.43 3.56
N VAL A 484 -22.49 20.58 3.01
CA VAL A 484 -23.36 20.86 1.85
C VAL A 484 -24.77 20.33 2.12
N SER A 485 -25.77 20.90 1.44
CA SER A 485 -27.14 20.39 1.51
C SER A 485 -27.35 19.24 0.53
N HIS A 486 -26.75 19.36 -0.66
CA HIS A 486 -26.82 18.35 -1.71
C HIS A 486 -25.45 18.08 -2.33
N LEU A 487 -25.14 16.81 -2.61
CA LEU A 487 -23.84 16.41 -3.18
C LEU A 487 -23.59 16.96 -4.58
N ASN A 488 -24.63 17.26 -5.36
CA ASN A 488 -24.51 17.84 -6.69
C ASN A 488 -23.95 19.29 -6.67
N GLU A 489 -23.89 19.93 -5.49
CA GLU A 489 -23.18 21.21 -5.30
C GLU A 489 -21.67 21.07 -5.48
N ILE A 490 -21.11 19.86 -5.23
CA ILE A 490 -19.67 19.62 -5.22
C ILE A 490 -19.21 18.50 -6.17
N LEU A 491 -20.12 17.66 -6.64
CA LEU A 491 -19.84 16.54 -7.55
C LEU A 491 -20.71 16.65 -8.82
N PRO A 492 -20.12 16.55 -10.03
CA PRO A 492 -20.90 16.47 -11.25
C PRO A 492 -21.62 15.12 -11.34
N TYR A 493 -22.76 15.08 -12.04
CA TYR A 493 -23.35 13.82 -12.49
C TYR A 493 -22.58 13.26 -13.68
N GLY A 494 -22.41 11.95 -13.73
CA GLY A 494 -21.90 11.27 -14.91
C GLY A 494 -22.54 9.91 -15.12
N LYS A 495 -22.02 9.19 -16.11
CA LYS A 495 -22.50 7.84 -16.45
C LYS A 495 -21.75 6.80 -15.63
N ASP A 496 -22.41 5.66 -15.45
CA ASP A 496 -21.77 4.44 -14.97
C ASP A 496 -20.62 4.04 -15.92
N ALA A 497 -19.45 3.71 -15.37
CA ALA A 497 -18.28 3.28 -16.13
C ALA A 497 -17.94 1.83 -15.77
N LYS A 498 -17.84 0.94 -16.76
CA LYS A 498 -17.57 -0.50 -16.52
C LYS A 498 -16.19 -0.86 -15.95
N LEU A 499 -15.34 0.11 -15.64
CA LEU A 499 -13.94 -0.08 -15.23
C LEU A 499 -13.74 0.46 -13.81
N GLU A 500 -14.54 -0.08 -12.90
CA GLU A 500 -14.73 0.45 -11.55
C GLU A 500 -14.10 -0.45 -10.49
N ALA A 501 -13.69 0.19 -9.39
CA ALA A 501 -13.28 -0.49 -8.17
C ALA A 501 -14.48 -0.72 -7.26
N ASP A 502 -15.52 -1.37 -7.80
CA ASP A 502 -16.67 -1.80 -7.02
C ASP A 502 -16.88 -3.30 -7.18
N PHE A 503 -16.71 -4.02 -6.08
CA PHE A 503 -16.96 -5.44 -6.00
C PHE A 503 -18.41 -5.66 -5.58
N GLU A 504 -19.16 -6.33 -6.45
CA GLU A 504 -20.58 -6.65 -6.25
C GLU A 504 -20.83 -7.34 -4.90
N HIS A 505 -19.94 -8.26 -4.50
CA HIS A 505 -20.08 -8.99 -3.27
C HIS A 505 -19.41 -8.24 -2.11
N GLU A 506 -20.19 -8.02 -1.04
CA GLU A 506 -19.68 -7.46 0.21
C GLU A 506 -18.49 -8.27 0.76
N TYR A 507 -18.48 -9.57 0.46
CA TYR A 507 -17.60 -10.57 1.03
C TYR A 507 -16.76 -11.24 -0.05
N LEU A 508 -15.43 -11.13 0.04
CA LEU A 508 -14.55 -11.94 -0.80
C LEU A 508 -14.50 -13.38 -0.28
N PRO A 509 -14.81 -14.40 -1.10
CA PRO A 509 -14.74 -15.79 -0.67
C PRO A 509 -13.29 -16.20 -0.37
N PHE A 510 -13.14 -17.16 0.55
CA PHE A 510 -11.84 -17.71 0.91
C PHE A 510 -11.99 -19.13 1.45
N SER A 511 -10.89 -19.88 1.43
CA SER A 511 -10.83 -21.21 2.01
C SER A 511 -9.59 -21.37 2.89
N MET A 512 -9.68 -22.34 3.80
CA MET A 512 -8.59 -22.76 4.67
C MET A 512 -8.54 -24.28 4.73
N ALA A 513 -7.37 -24.81 5.10
CA ALA A 513 -7.23 -26.21 5.45
C ALA A 513 -6.45 -26.35 6.75
N LYS A 514 -6.68 -27.47 7.44
CA LYS A 514 -5.91 -27.90 8.60
C LYS A 514 -5.42 -29.32 8.37
N LEU A 515 -4.10 -29.50 8.47
CA LEU A 515 -3.46 -30.81 8.58
C LEU A 515 -3.03 -31.03 10.02
N THR A 516 -3.48 -32.12 10.64
CA THR A 516 -3.15 -32.54 12.01
C THR A 516 -2.22 -33.74 11.95
N LEU A 517 -1.10 -33.64 12.64
CA LEU A 517 -0.03 -34.64 12.69
C LEU A 517 0.26 -35.03 14.15
N PRO A 518 0.79 -36.23 14.42
CA PRO A 518 1.21 -36.62 15.77
C PRO A 518 2.39 -35.79 16.32
N SER A 519 3.23 -35.22 15.45
CA SER A 519 4.38 -34.41 15.86
C SER A 519 4.85 -33.50 14.72
N CYS A 520 5.40 -32.33 15.04
CA CYS A 520 5.96 -31.43 14.04
C CYS A 520 7.22 -32.01 13.36
N SER A 521 7.87 -33.01 13.96
CA SER A 521 8.98 -33.74 13.33
C SER A 521 8.55 -34.59 12.14
N THR A 522 7.26 -34.90 12.02
CA THR A 522 6.71 -35.67 10.89
C THR A 522 6.32 -34.80 9.69
N LEU A 523 6.37 -33.47 9.86
CA LEU A 523 6.02 -32.54 8.80
C LEU A 523 7.16 -32.45 7.78
N HIS A 524 6.92 -32.96 6.58
CA HIS A 524 7.85 -32.85 5.46
C HIS A 524 8.06 -31.38 5.04
N GLU A 525 9.26 -31.06 4.56
CA GLU A 525 9.64 -29.71 4.15
C GLU A 525 8.73 -29.14 3.05
N GLU A 526 8.33 -30.00 2.09
CA GLU A 526 7.40 -29.62 1.02
C GLU A 526 6.05 -29.14 1.57
N VAL A 527 5.48 -29.86 2.54
CA VAL A 527 4.20 -29.46 3.17
C VAL A 527 4.40 -28.24 4.07
N SER A 528 5.49 -28.19 4.82
CA SER A 528 5.88 -27.02 5.63
C SER A 528 5.99 -25.74 4.79
N SER A 529 6.40 -25.87 3.52
CA SER A 529 6.47 -24.76 2.57
C SER A 529 5.10 -24.22 2.14
N LEU A 530 4.03 -24.97 2.38
CA LEU A 530 2.65 -24.60 2.07
C LEU A 530 1.88 -24.13 3.31
N CYS A 531 2.37 -24.45 4.52
CA CYS A 531 1.77 -24.01 5.78
C CYS A 531 1.87 -22.48 5.94
N GLY A 532 0.72 -21.85 6.21
CA GLY A 532 0.60 -20.48 6.70
C GLY A 532 0.87 -20.35 8.20
N LEU A 533 0.48 -21.37 8.99
CA LEU A 533 0.89 -21.52 10.39
C LEU A 533 1.33 -22.96 10.66
N ILE A 534 2.30 -23.10 11.57
CA ILE A 534 2.59 -24.38 12.23
C ILE A 534 2.49 -24.17 13.74
N ILE A 535 1.56 -24.88 14.37
CA ILE A 535 1.32 -24.86 15.81
C ILE A 535 1.73 -26.22 16.37
N GLU A 536 2.65 -26.21 17.33
CA GLU A 536 3.01 -27.38 18.14
C GLU A 536 2.19 -27.35 19.44
N GLU A 537 1.52 -28.45 19.74
CA GLU A 537 0.81 -28.67 21.00
C GLU A 537 1.33 -29.97 21.65
N GLU A 538 0.92 -30.27 22.88
CA GLU A 538 1.34 -31.51 23.54
C GLU A 538 0.86 -32.73 22.74
N GLY A 539 1.82 -33.48 22.19
CA GLY A 539 1.57 -34.70 21.44
C GLY A 539 0.90 -34.52 20.07
N THR A 540 0.79 -33.29 19.55
CA THR A 540 0.23 -33.03 18.21
C THR A 540 0.88 -31.82 17.54
N CYS A 541 0.76 -31.75 16.22
CA CYS A 541 1.17 -30.61 15.41
C CYS A 541 0.08 -30.27 14.40
N SER A 542 -0.26 -29.01 14.27
CA SER A 542 -1.23 -28.53 13.29
C SER A 542 -0.57 -27.60 12.28
N CYS A 543 -0.69 -27.93 11.00
CA CYS A 543 -0.37 -27.05 9.89
C CYS A 543 -1.66 -26.44 9.33
N TRP A 544 -1.74 -25.12 9.27
CA TRP A 544 -2.88 -24.40 8.70
C TRP A 544 -2.49 -23.77 7.37
N PHE A 545 -3.37 -23.91 6.38
CA PHE A 545 -3.22 -23.36 5.04
C PHE A 545 -4.24 -22.24 4.84
N ASN A 546 -3.79 -21.12 4.29
CA ASN A 546 -4.64 -20.03 3.85
C ASN A 546 -4.73 -20.06 2.32
N MET A 547 -5.95 -20.16 1.79
CA MET A 547 -6.23 -20.34 0.35
C MET A 547 -7.32 -19.34 -0.08
N PRO A 548 -7.00 -18.05 -0.21
CA PRO A 548 -7.92 -17.06 -0.75
C PRO A 548 -8.22 -17.38 -2.22
N THR A 549 -9.48 -17.26 -2.63
CA THR A 549 -9.92 -17.65 -3.99
C THR A 549 -9.31 -16.79 -5.09
N PHE A 550 -8.86 -15.60 -4.73
CA PHE A 550 -8.29 -14.59 -5.62
C PHE A 550 -6.76 -14.63 -5.74
N LYS A 551 -6.06 -15.60 -5.14
CA LYS A 551 -4.60 -15.78 -5.36
C LYS A 551 -4.34 -17.14 -6.02
N SER A 552 -4.36 -17.13 -7.33
CA SER A 552 -4.19 -18.28 -8.21
C SER A 552 -2.73 -18.53 -8.61
N ASN A 553 -1.86 -17.51 -8.51
CA ASN A 553 -0.49 -17.53 -9.04
C ASN A 553 -0.38 -18.09 -10.48
N SER A 554 -1.43 -17.91 -11.28
CA SER A 554 -1.53 -18.49 -12.61
C SER A 554 -0.43 -17.95 -13.54
N LEU A 555 -0.10 -18.71 -14.59
CA LEU A 555 0.86 -18.26 -15.61
C LEU A 555 0.45 -16.91 -16.23
N PHE A 556 -0.85 -16.70 -16.44
CA PHE A 556 -1.41 -15.45 -16.93
C PHE A 556 -1.10 -14.27 -15.99
N ILE A 557 -1.39 -14.41 -14.70
CA ILE A 557 -1.11 -13.35 -13.71
C ILE A 557 0.38 -13.06 -13.60
N ARG A 558 1.23 -14.09 -13.64
CA ARG A 558 2.70 -13.91 -13.66
C ARG A 558 3.18 -13.18 -14.92
N ALA A 559 2.59 -13.46 -16.08
CA ALA A 559 2.89 -12.74 -17.32
C ALA A 559 2.43 -11.27 -17.24
N MET A 560 1.22 -11.02 -16.72
CA MET A 560 0.70 -9.67 -16.51
C MET A 560 1.54 -8.85 -15.52
N ALA A 561 2.01 -9.47 -14.43
CA ALA A 561 2.92 -8.84 -13.47
C ALA A 561 4.24 -8.42 -14.13
N LYS A 562 4.85 -9.29 -14.96
CA LYS A 562 6.05 -8.96 -15.74
C LYS A 562 5.81 -7.82 -16.72
N PHE A 563 4.68 -7.85 -17.41
CA PHE A 563 4.30 -6.78 -18.34
C PHE A 563 4.09 -5.45 -17.61
N ALA A 564 3.32 -5.42 -16.52
CA ALA A 564 3.09 -4.23 -15.70
C ALA A 564 4.40 -3.64 -15.13
N ALA A 565 5.33 -4.51 -14.72
CA ALA A 565 6.67 -4.10 -14.31
C ALA A 565 7.43 -3.40 -15.45
N LEU A 566 7.44 -4.00 -16.65
CA LEU A 566 8.09 -3.45 -17.85
C LEU A 566 7.59 -2.03 -18.19
N ILE A 567 6.27 -1.82 -18.24
CA ILE A 567 5.65 -0.53 -18.57
C ILE A 567 5.50 0.41 -17.37
N LYS A 568 6.06 0.01 -16.22
CA LYS A 568 6.16 0.80 -15.00
C LYS A 568 4.80 1.20 -14.40
N ILE A 569 3.80 0.32 -14.49
CA ILE A 569 2.52 0.43 -13.75
C ILE A 569 2.64 -0.23 -12.37
N PRO A 570 2.06 0.32 -11.30
CA PRO A 570 2.13 -0.26 -9.95
C PRO A 570 1.62 -1.71 -9.89
N SER A 571 2.26 -2.56 -9.08
CA SER A 571 1.91 -3.99 -8.89
C SER A 571 0.49 -4.21 -8.36
N ARG A 572 -0.10 -3.20 -7.74
CA ARG A 572 -1.51 -3.23 -7.34
C ARG A 572 -2.48 -3.41 -8.49
N ALA A 573 -2.16 -2.92 -9.69
CA ALA A 573 -3.04 -3.07 -10.85
C ALA A 573 -3.21 -4.55 -11.21
N THR A 574 -2.15 -5.35 -11.10
CA THR A 574 -2.20 -6.78 -11.40
C THR A 574 -2.85 -7.59 -10.29
N THR A 575 -2.70 -7.17 -9.03
CA THR A 575 -3.39 -7.82 -7.91
C THR A 575 -4.89 -7.51 -7.93
N PHE A 576 -5.25 -6.26 -8.20
CA PHE A 576 -6.64 -5.84 -8.39
C PHE A 576 -7.28 -6.63 -9.54
N LEU A 577 -6.59 -6.75 -10.69
CA LEU A 577 -7.05 -7.59 -11.79
C LEU A 577 -7.28 -9.04 -11.36
N GLU A 578 -6.37 -9.64 -10.58
CA GLU A 578 -6.55 -11.01 -10.09
C GLU A 578 -7.77 -11.15 -9.18
N MET A 579 -8.00 -10.16 -8.31
CA MET A 579 -9.17 -10.11 -7.45
C MET A 579 -10.45 -9.96 -8.25
N THR A 580 -10.54 -9.01 -9.18
CA THR A 580 -11.74 -8.83 -10.01
C THR A 580 -12.08 -10.08 -10.81
N LEU A 581 -11.07 -10.79 -11.35
CA LEU A 581 -11.29 -12.02 -12.12
C LEU A 581 -11.80 -13.20 -11.28
N ASN A 582 -11.59 -13.18 -9.96
CA ASN A 582 -11.88 -14.32 -9.08
C ASN A 582 -12.83 -13.98 -7.91
N ALA A 583 -13.31 -12.74 -7.79
CA ALA A 583 -14.10 -12.29 -6.66
C ALA A 583 -15.40 -13.07 -6.47
N ALA A 584 -15.99 -13.56 -7.57
CA ALA A 584 -17.22 -14.34 -7.57
C ALA A 584 -16.99 -15.87 -7.50
N ARG A 585 -15.73 -16.33 -7.40
CA ARG A 585 -15.44 -17.76 -7.31
C ARG A 585 -15.63 -18.24 -5.87
N ASP A 586 -16.60 -19.13 -5.67
CA ASP A 586 -16.83 -19.78 -4.37
C ASP A 586 -15.60 -20.51 -3.82
N GLY A 587 -15.43 -20.44 -2.51
CA GLY A 587 -14.37 -21.13 -1.77
C GLY A 587 -14.48 -22.64 -1.90
N THR A 588 -15.69 -23.18 -1.91
CA THR A 588 -16.00 -24.60 -2.07
C THR A 588 -15.52 -25.10 -3.43
N THR A 589 -15.81 -24.35 -4.49
CA THR A 589 -15.32 -24.64 -5.85
C THR A 589 -13.82 -24.46 -5.97
N HIS A 590 -13.23 -23.53 -5.21
CA HIS A 590 -11.79 -23.31 -5.19
C HIS A 590 -11.01 -24.51 -4.65
N VAL A 591 -11.49 -25.15 -3.58
CA VAL A 591 -10.80 -26.28 -2.92
C VAL A 591 -11.37 -27.66 -3.30
N ALA A 592 -12.27 -27.73 -4.27
CA ALA A 592 -12.83 -29.00 -4.74
C ALA A 592 -11.76 -30.09 -5.05
N PRO A 593 -10.61 -29.77 -5.67
CA PRO A 593 -9.55 -30.77 -5.91
C PRO A 593 -8.95 -31.40 -4.64
N LEU A 594 -9.07 -30.72 -3.49
CA LEU A 594 -8.52 -31.19 -2.21
C LEU A 594 -9.54 -31.98 -1.38
N ARG A 595 -10.83 -31.96 -1.74
CA ARG A 595 -11.90 -32.70 -1.03
C ARG A 595 -11.61 -34.20 -0.88
N PRO A 596 -11.01 -34.91 -1.87
CA PRO A 596 -10.64 -36.32 -1.70
C PRO A 596 -9.61 -36.59 -0.59
N LEU A 597 -8.92 -35.56 -0.10
CA LEU A 597 -7.95 -35.68 0.99
C LEU A 597 -8.58 -35.50 2.38
N GLU A 598 -9.86 -35.12 2.49
CA GLU A 598 -10.52 -34.93 3.78
C GLU A 598 -10.65 -36.24 4.56
N GLY A 599 -10.40 -36.15 5.87
CA GLY A 599 -10.44 -37.26 6.80
C GLY A 599 -9.99 -36.84 8.20
N ASP A 600 -9.63 -37.80 9.04
CA ASP A 600 -9.29 -37.54 10.46
C ASP A 600 -8.12 -36.56 10.63
N SER A 601 -7.16 -36.58 9.70
CA SER A 601 -5.97 -35.74 9.74
C SER A 601 -6.07 -34.46 8.91
N PHE A 602 -7.01 -34.35 7.98
CA PHE A 602 -7.09 -33.21 7.07
C PHE A 602 -8.52 -32.69 6.97
N ALA A 603 -8.72 -31.40 7.26
CA ALA A 603 -10.03 -30.76 7.25
C ALA A 603 -10.00 -29.48 6.39
N LEU A 604 -11.04 -29.28 5.58
CA LEU A 604 -11.23 -28.07 4.80
C LEU A 604 -12.31 -27.18 5.41
N VAL A 605 -12.11 -25.87 5.30
CA VAL A 605 -13.11 -24.85 5.58
C VAL A 605 -13.21 -23.97 4.36
N ALA A 606 -14.42 -23.79 3.83
CA ALA A 606 -14.70 -22.91 2.71
C ALA A 606 -15.75 -21.89 3.14
N CYS A 607 -15.50 -20.61 2.86
CA CYS A 607 -16.44 -19.52 3.04
C CYS A 607 -16.81 -18.98 1.66
N ASP A 608 -18.02 -19.31 1.20
CA ASP A 608 -18.50 -18.99 -0.15
C ASP A 608 -18.99 -17.53 -0.27
N VAL A 609 -19.31 -17.15 -1.50
CA VAL A 609 -19.88 -15.82 -1.77
C VAL A 609 -21.20 -15.68 -1.01
N GLY A 610 -21.37 -14.56 -0.31
CA GLY A 610 -22.61 -14.28 0.40
C GLY A 610 -22.89 -15.19 1.61
N GLN A 611 -21.90 -15.92 2.11
CA GLN A 611 -22.01 -16.75 3.31
C GLN A 611 -21.46 -16.01 4.57
N PRO A 612 -22.30 -15.25 5.30
CA PRO A 612 -21.86 -14.47 6.46
C PRO A 612 -21.60 -15.32 7.71
N ASP A 613 -22.17 -16.53 7.78
CA ASP A 613 -22.17 -17.44 8.93
C ASP A 613 -21.03 -18.48 8.90
N CYS A 614 -19.97 -18.22 8.11
CA CYS A 614 -18.80 -19.09 8.07
C CYS A 614 -17.99 -19.03 9.37
N SER A 615 -17.56 -20.19 9.88
CA SER A 615 -16.74 -20.29 11.09
C SER A 615 -15.77 -21.47 11.06
N THR A 616 -14.74 -21.41 11.90
CA THR A 616 -13.77 -22.47 12.14
C THR A 616 -13.30 -22.45 13.58
N SER A 617 -12.74 -23.56 14.06
CA SER A 617 -12.19 -23.64 15.42
C SER A 617 -10.70 -23.97 15.39
N PHE A 618 -9.94 -23.27 16.23
CA PHE A 618 -8.51 -23.53 16.42
C PHE A 618 -8.16 -23.56 17.91
N ALA A 619 -7.03 -24.19 18.26
CA ALA A 619 -6.51 -24.19 19.61
C ALA A 619 -5.14 -23.50 19.63
N PHE A 620 -4.92 -22.70 20.69
CA PHE A 620 -3.61 -22.16 21.04
C PHE A 620 -3.60 -21.91 22.54
N THR A 621 -3.41 -23.00 23.29
CA THR A 621 -3.39 -22.98 24.75
C THR A 621 -2.03 -22.48 25.25
N LYS A 622 -1.88 -22.33 26.58
CA LYS A 622 -0.63 -21.84 27.19
C LYS A 622 0.58 -22.77 26.96
N SER A 623 0.35 -24.05 26.68
CA SER A 623 1.41 -25.01 26.32
C SER A 623 1.73 -25.02 24.82
N SER A 624 0.86 -24.46 23.98
CA SER A 624 1.07 -24.40 22.53
C SER A 624 2.22 -23.46 22.17
N LYS A 625 2.93 -23.78 21.09
CA LYS A 625 4.02 -22.97 20.53
C LYS A 625 3.81 -22.74 19.03
N LEU A 626 4.03 -21.51 18.59
CA LEU A 626 4.05 -21.17 17.17
C LEU A 626 5.44 -21.45 16.60
N LYS A 627 5.52 -22.33 15.61
CA LYS A 627 6.79 -22.71 14.94
C LYS A 627 7.01 -21.98 13.63
N LEU A 628 5.92 -21.58 12.96
CA LEU A 628 5.96 -20.89 11.68
C LEU A 628 4.77 -19.95 11.57
N PHE A 629 5.04 -18.73 11.10
CA PHE A 629 4.07 -17.87 10.46
C PHE A 629 4.55 -17.61 9.03
N ARG A 630 3.66 -17.76 8.05
CA ARG A 630 3.91 -17.46 6.64
C ARG A 630 2.71 -16.69 6.10
N GLY A 631 2.97 -15.51 5.56
CA GLY A 631 1.93 -14.70 4.96
C GLY A 631 1.54 -15.13 3.54
N ALA A 632 2.46 -15.77 2.81
CA ALA A 632 2.20 -16.25 1.46
C ALA A 632 1.12 -17.35 1.47
N PRO A 633 0.01 -17.17 0.72
CA PRO A 633 -1.03 -18.19 0.64
C PRO A 633 -0.55 -19.42 -0.15
N ALA A 634 -1.14 -20.57 0.17
CA ALA A 634 -0.96 -21.77 -0.64
C ALA A 634 -1.80 -21.65 -1.93
N THR A 635 -1.26 -22.15 -3.04
CA THR A 635 -1.99 -22.21 -4.31
C THR A 635 -2.57 -23.60 -4.52
N VAL A 636 -3.87 -23.68 -4.85
CA VAL A 636 -4.53 -24.94 -5.19
C VAL A 636 -4.28 -25.25 -6.67
N HIS A 637 -3.58 -26.36 -6.95
CA HIS A 637 -3.29 -26.85 -8.31
C HIS A 637 -3.71 -28.30 -8.46
#